data_AF-A0A143PSZ1-F1
#
_entry.id   AF-A0A143PSZ1-F1
#
_cell.length_a   1.000
_cell.length_b   1.000
_cell.length_c   1.000
_cell.angle_alpha   90.00
_cell.angle_beta   90.00
_cell.angle_gamma   90.00
#
_symmetry.space_group_name_H-M   'P 1'
#
loop_
_entity.id
_entity.type
_entity.pdbx_description
1 polymer ?
#
loop_
_entity_poly.entity_id
_entity_poly.type
_entity_poly.pdbx_seq_one_letter_code
_entity_poly.pdbx_strand_id
1 'polypeptide(L)'
;MRAYVEDALRIPGFNIRWQSQGVQLSADGSLAYMFGTNTVTVSGHDGAPAATDGRGLSIWRREDDGIWRCSVEIWNTDHPASLS
;
A
#
# COMPACT_ATOMS: atom_id res chain seq x y z
N MET A 1 5.98 2.02 -10.83
CA MET A 1 6.09 1.61 -9.40
C MET A 1 7.48 1.86 -8.81
N ARG A 2 8.58 1.31 -9.36
CA ARG A 2 9.93 1.48 -8.77
C ARG A 2 10.34 2.93 -8.52
N ALA A 3 10.27 3.80 -9.54
CA ALA A 3 10.62 5.22 -9.40
C ALA A 3 9.78 5.94 -8.33
N TYR A 4 8.47 5.65 -8.26
CA TYR A 4 7.59 6.20 -7.22
C TYR A 4 8.05 5.82 -5.81
N VAL A 5 8.46 4.57 -5.60
CA VAL A 5 8.99 4.11 -4.31
C VAL A 5 10.34 4.78 -4.01
N GLU A 6 11.23 4.85 -5.00
CA GLU A 6 12.53 5.51 -4.86
C GLU A 6 12.40 6.99 -4.49
N ASP A 7 11.42 7.69 -5.07
CA ASP A 7 11.12 9.07 -4.73
C ASP A 7 10.51 9.20 -3.33
N ALA A 8 9.61 8.31 -2.93
CA ALA A 8 9.05 8.29 -1.57
C ALA A 8 10.12 8.09 -0.50
N LEU A 9 11.10 7.22 -0.75
CA LEU A 9 12.23 6.98 0.17
C LEU A 9 13.13 8.21 0.38
N ARG A 10 13.05 9.23 -0.49
CA ARG A 10 13.79 10.50 -0.31
C ARG A 10 13.06 11.49 0.59
N ILE A 11 11.79 11.27 0.90
CA ILE A 11 11.02 12.15 1.78
C ILE A 11 11.58 12.03 3.21
N PRO A 12 11.95 13.14 3.87
CA PRO A 12 12.48 13.11 5.22
C PRO A 12 11.52 12.40 6.19
N GLY A 13 12.07 11.52 7.02
CA GLY A 13 11.28 10.75 7.99
C GLY A 13 10.32 9.74 7.37
N PHE A 14 10.40 9.48 6.06
CA PHE A 14 9.54 8.50 5.41
C PHE A 14 9.68 7.12 6.03
N ASN A 15 8.56 6.60 6.51
CA ASN A 15 8.41 5.23 6.97
C ASN A 15 7.03 4.74 6.53
N ILE A 16 6.94 3.50 6.10
CA ILE A 16 5.67 2.85 5.82
C ILE A 16 5.60 1.52 6.55
N ARG A 17 4.51 1.30 7.28
CA ARG A 17 4.13 0.01 7.84
C ARG A 17 2.84 -0.43 7.17
N TRP A 18 2.80 -1.65 6.64
CA TRP A 18 1.59 -2.23 6.06
C TRP A 18 1.22 -3.54 6.75
N GLN A 19 -0.06 -3.88 6.73
CA GLN A 19 -0.57 -5.16 7.17
C GLN A 19 -1.59 -5.70 6.15
N SER A 20 -1.26 -6.81 5.51
CA SER A 20 -2.16 -7.52 4.59
C SER A 20 -3.22 -8.31 5.36
N GLN A 21 -4.44 -8.34 4.83
CA GLN A 21 -5.60 -8.98 5.43
C GLN A 21 -6.46 -9.66 4.35
N GLY A 22 -7.10 -10.78 4.72
CA GLY A 22 -8.14 -11.40 3.89
C GLY A 22 -7.67 -11.80 2.49
N VAL A 23 -6.56 -12.55 2.39
CA VAL A 23 -6.09 -13.08 1.11
C VAL A 23 -7.10 -14.06 0.54
N GLN A 24 -7.48 -13.86 -0.73
CA GLN A 24 -8.42 -14.70 -1.46
C GLN A 24 -7.78 -15.12 -2.79
N LEU A 25 -7.81 -16.42 -3.11
CA LEU A 25 -7.33 -16.94 -4.39
C LEU A 25 -8.49 -17.20 -5.34
N SER A 26 -8.23 -17.07 -6.65
CA SER A 26 -9.09 -17.64 -7.68
C SER A 26 -9.11 -19.17 -7.60
N ALA A 27 -10.14 -19.80 -8.16
CA ALA A 27 -10.32 -21.26 -8.12
C ALA A 27 -9.17 -22.04 -8.77
N ASP A 28 -8.53 -21.45 -9.79
CA ASP A 28 -7.37 -22.02 -10.49
C ASP A 28 -6.02 -21.64 -9.83
N GLY A 29 -6.05 -20.84 -8.75
CA GLY A 29 -4.88 -20.37 -8.03
C GLY A 29 -3.93 -19.47 -8.83
N SER A 30 -4.40 -18.88 -9.95
CA SER A 30 -3.60 -17.99 -10.79
C SER A 30 -3.66 -16.52 -10.36
N LEU A 31 -4.71 -16.13 -9.62
CA LEU A 31 -4.94 -14.78 -9.14
C LEU A 31 -5.16 -14.79 -7.63
N ALA A 32 -4.73 -13.72 -6.96
CA ALA A 32 -5.07 -13.45 -5.58
C ALA A 32 -5.45 -11.98 -5.41
N TYR A 33 -6.38 -11.68 -4.52
CA TYR A 33 -6.58 -10.33 -4.02
C TYR A 33 -6.48 -10.30 -2.50
N MET A 34 -6.04 -9.17 -1.96
CA MET A 34 -5.96 -8.96 -0.52
C MET A 34 -6.21 -7.49 -0.18
N PHE A 35 -6.91 -7.27 0.91
CA PHE A 35 -7.02 -5.95 1.51
C PHE A 35 -5.78 -5.67 2.34
N GLY A 36 -5.51 -4.41 2.61
CA GLY A 36 -4.45 -4.02 3.54
C GLY A 36 -4.77 -2.71 4.22
N THR A 37 -4.17 -2.53 5.38
CA THR A 37 -4.06 -1.22 6.04
C THR A 37 -2.61 -0.79 6.03
N ASN A 38 -2.37 0.52 6.01
CA ASN A 38 -1.04 1.08 6.10
C ASN A 38 -1.02 2.32 6.98
N THR A 39 0.14 2.57 7.58
CA THR A 39 0.48 3.85 8.21
C THR A 39 1.72 4.36 7.51
N VAL A 40 1.63 5.56 6.94
CA VAL A 40 2.76 6.29 6.34
C VAL A 40 3.13 7.43 7.28
N THR A 41 4.40 7.49 7.67
CA THR A 41 4.95 8.57 8.48
C THR A 41 5.93 9.38 7.65
N VAL A 42 5.90 10.71 7.77
CA VAL A 42 6.88 11.63 7.20
C VAL A 42 7.24 12.68 8.25
N SER A 43 8.36 13.39 8.08
CA SER A 43 8.65 14.58 8.89
C SER A 43 7.75 15.74 8.50
N GLY A 44 7.07 16.33 9.48
CA GLY A 44 6.31 17.57 9.35
C GLY A 44 7.21 18.80 9.19
N HIS A 45 6.62 19.96 8.93
CA HIS A 45 7.36 21.21 8.69
C HIS A 45 8.19 21.67 9.91
N ASP A 46 7.78 21.25 11.10
CA ASP A 46 8.42 21.51 12.39
C ASP A 46 9.42 20.43 12.79
N GLY A 47 9.61 19.42 11.93
CA GLY A 47 10.44 18.24 12.18
C GLY A 47 9.74 17.15 12.99
N ALA A 48 8.52 17.35 13.48
CA ALA A 48 7.77 16.33 14.20
C ALA A 48 7.21 15.27 13.24
N PRO A 49 7.15 13.98 13.62
CA PRO A 49 6.55 12.96 12.76
C PRO A 49 5.04 13.18 12.53
N ALA A 50 4.62 13.19 11.28
CA ALA A 50 3.22 13.22 10.86
C ALA A 50 2.85 11.86 10.25
N ALA A 51 1.89 11.16 10.87
CA ALA A 51 1.40 9.86 10.41
C ALA A 51 0.07 10.01 9.66
N THR A 52 -0.11 9.21 8.61
CA THR A 52 -1.35 9.09 7.84
C THR A 52 -1.70 7.62 7.73
N ASP A 53 -2.84 7.25 8.27
CA ASP A 53 -3.41 5.91 8.12
C ASP A 53 -4.16 5.79 6.80
N GLY A 54 -4.19 4.58 6.26
CA GLY A 54 -4.86 4.27 5.03
C GLY A 54 -5.18 2.81 4.89
N ARG A 55 -5.83 2.52 3.76
CA ARG A 55 -6.28 1.20 3.37
C ARG A 55 -6.18 1.02 1.88
N GLY A 56 -6.08 -0.22 1.45
CA GLY A 56 -5.94 -0.54 0.05
C GLY A 56 -6.37 -1.95 -0.32
N LEU A 57 -6.27 -2.21 -1.62
CA LEU A 57 -6.48 -3.48 -2.25
C LEU A 57 -5.28 -3.72 -3.17
N SER A 58 -4.71 -4.91 -3.09
CA SER A 58 -3.75 -5.39 -4.08
C SER A 58 -4.27 -6.65 -4.76
N ILE A 59 -4.06 -6.72 -6.08
CA ILE A 59 -4.33 -7.90 -6.90
C ILE A 59 -2.99 -8.40 -7.41
N TRP A 60 -2.74 -9.68 -7.21
CA TRP A 60 -1.54 -10.38 -7.60
C TRP A 60 -1.89 -11.45 -8.60
N ARG A 61 -1.00 -11.65 -9.58
CA ARG A 61 -1.09 -12.71 -10.57
C ARG A 61 0.16 -13.57 -10.47
N ARG A 62 -0.02 -14.89 -10.50
CA ARG A 62 1.06 -15.84 -10.67
C ARG A 62 1.32 -15.99 -12.16
N GLU A 63 2.49 -15.56 -12.61
CA GLU A 63 2.87 -15.67 -14.02
C GLU A 63 3.37 -17.08 -14.36
N ASP A 64 3.66 -17.32 -15.65
CA ASP A 64 4.08 -18.63 -16.18
C ASP A 64 5.38 -19.16 -15.55
N ASP A 65 6.22 -18.26 -15.01
CA ASP A 65 7.43 -18.61 -14.26
C ASP A 65 7.15 -19.01 -12.80
N GLY A 66 5.88 -19.05 -12.40
CA GLY A 66 5.44 -19.36 -11.05
C GLY A 66 5.60 -18.21 -10.05
N ILE A 67 6.08 -17.05 -10.48
CA ILE A 67 6.32 -15.89 -9.62
C ILE A 67 5.06 -15.03 -9.52
N TRP A 68 4.68 -14.70 -8.29
CA TRP A 68 3.62 -13.73 -8.03
C TRP A 68 4.10 -12.31 -8.29
N ARG A 69 3.34 -11.56 -9.08
CA ARG A 69 3.58 -10.13 -9.35
C ARG A 69 2.32 -9.32 -9.07
N CYS A 70 2.50 -8.17 -8.42
CA CYS A 70 1.41 -7.24 -8.20
C CYS A 70 0.96 -6.67 -9.54
N SER A 71 -0.29 -6.95 -9.92
CA SER A 71 -0.92 -6.49 -11.16
C SER A 71 -1.63 -5.15 -10.97
N VAL A 72 -2.29 -4.98 -9.83
CA VAL A 72 -3.03 -3.77 -9.47
C VAL A 72 -2.84 -3.48 -8.00
N GLU A 73 -2.57 -2.21 -7.69
CA GLU A 73 -2.57 -1.70 -6.32
C GLU A 73 -3.30 -0.36 -6.30
N ILE A 74 -4.26 -0.24 -5.39
CA ILE A 74 -4.97 1.01 -5.12
C ILE A 74 -5.10 1.18 -3.61
N TRP A 75 -4.93 2.41 -3.15
CA TRP A 75 -5.06 2.76 -1.75
C TRP A 75 -5.66 4.15 -1.60
N ASN A 76 -6.21 4.42 -0.42
CA ASN A 76 -6.65 5.74 0.00
C ASN A 76 -6.29 5.96 1.47
N THR A 77 -6.25 7.22 1.86
CA THR A 77 -6.09 7.64 3.25
C THR A 77 -7.41 7.50 4.00
N ASP A 78 -7.34 7.10 5.26
CA ASP A 78 -8.45 7.15 6.20
C ASP A 78 -8.63 8.61 6.67
N HIS A 79 -9.02 9.49 5.76
CA HIS A 79 -9.57 10.79 6.13
C HIS A 79 -11.08 10.66 6.20
N PRO A 80 -11.76 10.98 7.32
CA PRO A 80 -13.15 11.33 7.22
C PRO A 80 -13.23 12.54 6.29
N ALA A 81 -14.09 12.48 5.27
CA ALA A 81 -14.47 13.69 4.55
C ALA A 81 -14.95 14.67 5.61
N SER A 82 -14.19 15.73 5.85
CA SER A 82 -14.62 16.80 6.73
C SER A 82 -15.76 17.48 5.98
N LEU A 83 -17.00 17.16 6.33
CA LEU A 83 -18.16 17.93 5.90
C LEU A 83 -18.06 19.26 6.66
N SER A 84 -17.48 20.27 6.02
CA SER A 84 -17.63 21.67 6.39
C SER A 84 -18.94 22.22 5.83
#